data_AF-A0A3G5FH56-F1
#
_entry.id   AF-A0A3G5FH56-F1
#
_cell.length_a   1.000
_cell.length_b   1.000
_cell.length_c   1.000
_cell.angle_alpha   90.00
_cell.angle_beta   90.00
_cell.angle_gamma   90.00
#
_symmetry.space_group_name_H-M   'P 1'
#
loop_
_entity.id
_entity.type
_entity.pdbx_description
1 polymer ?
#
loop_
_entity_poly.entity_id
_entity_poly.type
_entity_poly.pdbx_seq_one_letter_code
_entity_poly.pdbx_strand_id
1 'polypeptide(L)'
;MSKRLIVACGSGVATSTTIAEKIKNKFEEDNINYNVEAVDYKSIMSELPNATIYVYIAKPDSEVIEEAERLGVDVFPGVPFLTGQGLDENYEKIVDATKK
;
A
#
# COMPACT_ATOMS: atom_id res chain seq x y z
N MET A 1 7.69 6.16 -15.49
CA MET A 1 6.92 6.57 -14.30
C MET A 1 7.30 5.64 -13.17
N SER A 2 7.64 6.17 -12.00
CA SER A 2 8.08 5.39 -10.85
C SER A 2 6.87 4.67 -10.26
N LYS A 3 6.77 3.35 -10.45
CA LYS A 3 5.75 2.53 -9.79
C LYS A 3 6.12 2.41 -8.31
N ARG A 4 5.28 2.91 -7.41
CA ARG A 4 5.51 2.81 -5.96
C ARG A 4 4.24 2.46 -5.19
N LEU A 5 4.44 1.70 -4.12
CA LEU A 5 3.42 1.25 -3.19
C LEU A 5 3.58 2.08 -1.92
N ILE A 6 2.51 2.75 -1.51
CA ILE A 6 2.50 3.51 -0.28
C ILE A 6 1.62 2.82 0.76
N VAL A 7 2.10 2.75 2.00
CA VAL A 7 1.36 2.17 3.13
C VAL A 7 1.09 3.27 4.15
N ALA A 8 -0.16 3.43 4.57
CA ALA A 8 -0.51 4.40 5.62
C ALA A 8 -1.42 3.80 6.71
N CYS A 9 -1.16 4.21 7.95
CA CYS A 9 -2.05 3.99 9.09
C CYS A 9 -2.61 5.34 9.56
N GLY A 10 -3.92 5.41 9.82
CA GLY A 10 -4.58 6.64 10.28
C GLY A 10 -4.05 7.21 11.61
N SER A 11 -3.27 6.44 12.38
CA SER A 11 -2.71 6.85 13.68
C SER A 11 -1.18 7.05 13.71
N GLY A 12 -0.48 6.99 12.57
CA GLY A 12 0.97 7.27 12.45
C GLY A 12 1.78 6.20 11.72
N VAL A 13 3.08 6.45 11.48
CA VAL A 13 3.90 5.62 10.58
C VAL A 13 4.43 4.30 11.17
N ALA A 14 4.43 4.13 12.48
CA ALA A 14 5.11 2.99 13.13
C ALA A 14 4.61 1.63 12.61
N THR A 15 3.29 1.45 12.50
CA THR A 15 2.69 0.20 12.02
C THR A 15 2.80 0.04 10.51
N SER A 16 2.76 1.15 9.75
CA SER A 16 2.91 1.10 8.28
C SER A 16 4.31 0.71 7.85
N THR A 17 5.36 1.12 8.58
CA THR A 17 6.73 0.71 8.27
C THR A 17 6.91 -0.79 8.37
N THR A 18 6.37 -1.42 9.42
CA THR A 18 6.45 -2.89 9.59
C THR A 18 5.76 -3.63 8.44
N ILE A 19 4.61 -3.15 7.96
CA ILE A 19 3.90 -3.77 6.84
C ILE A 19 4.65 -3.52 5.52
N ALA A 20 5.14 -2.30 5.31
CA ALA A 20 5.94 -1.93 4.15
C ALA A 20 7.17 -2.86 4.02
N GLU A 21 7.89 -3.10 5.11
CA GLU A 21 9.02 -4.03 5.14
C GLU A 21 8.61 -5.47 4.82
N LYS A 22 7.49 -5.95 5.37
CA LYS A 22 6.97 -7.29 5.04
C LYS A 22 6.65 -7.44 3.56
N ILE A 23 5.98 -6.46 2.96
CA ILE A 23 5.66 -6.45 1.53
C ILE A 23 6.94 -6.41 0.71
N LYS A 24 7.88 -5.53 1.09
CA LYS A 24 9.17 -5.38 0.43
C LYS A 24 9.97 -6.69 0.44
N ASN A 25 10.08 -7.36 1.58
CA ASN A 25 10.76 -8.64 1.69
C ASN A 25 10.12 -9.70 0.79
N LYS A 26 8.78 -9.80 0.79
CA LYS A 26 8.08 -10.72 -0.12
C LYS A 26 8.31 -10.38 -1.60
N PHE A 27 8.28 -9.09 -1.96
CA PHE A 27 8.60 -8.66 -3.33
C PHE A 27 10.03 -9.01 -3.71
N GLU A 28 11.00 -8.85 -2.81
CA GLU A 28 12.39 -9.26 -3.04
C GLU A 28 12.51 -10.78 -3.24
N GLU A 29 11.79 -11.60 -2.46
CA GLU A 29 11.70 -13.06 -2.65
C GLU A 29 11.13 -13.41 -4.04
N ASP A 30 10.09 -12.70 -4.48
CA ASP A 30 9.46 -12.86 -5.79
C ASP A 30 10.24 -12.18 -6.94
N ASN A 31 11.40 -11.58 -6.67
CA ASN A 31 12.22 -10.81 -7.62
C ASN A 31 11.45 -9.63 -8.29
N ILE A 32 10.50 -9.05 -7.57
CA ILE A 32 9.71 -7.89 -8.00
C ILE A 32 10.41 -6.62 -7.50
N ASN A 33 11.00 -5.86 -8.42
CA ASN A 33 11.60 -4.58 -8.09
C ASN A 33 10.52 -3.48 -8.01
N TYR A 34 9.90 -3.33 -6.84
CA TYR A 34 8.88 -2.31 -6.57
C TYR A 34 9.28 -1.43 -5.39
N ASN A 35 9.05 -0.12 -5.52
CA ASN A 35 9.36 0.79 -4.43
C ASN A 35 8.23 0.75 -3.39
N VAL A 36 8.53 0.40 -2.15
CA VAL A 36 7.55 0.30 -1.06
C VAL A 36 7.91 1.30 0.01
N GLU A 37 7.02 2.26 0.27
CA GLU A 37 7.23 3.35 1.23
C GLU A 37 6.10 3.43 2.24
N ALA A 38 6.44 3.64 3.51
CA ALA A 38 5.48 3.96 4.55
C ALA A 38 5.33 5.47 4.66
N VAL A 39 4.09 5.97 4.58
CA VAL A 39 3.79 7.40 4.62
C VAL A 39 2.77 7.72 5.70
N ASP A 40 2.83 8.94 6.21
CA ASP A 40 1.82 9.44 7.13
C ASP A 40 0.50 9.70 6.41
N TYR A 41 -0.60 9.41 7.11
CA TYR A 41 -1.94 9.73 6.61
C TYR A 41 -2.10 11.21 6.21
N LYS A 42 -1.41 12.12 6.89
CA LYS A 42 -1.43 13.55 6.55
C LYS A 42 -0.84 13.88 5.19
N SER A 43 0.14 13.10 4.73
CA SER A 43 0.82 13.32 3.46
C SER A 43 0.21 12.49 2.33
N ILE A 44 -0.76 11.62 2.62
CA ILE A 44 -1.30 10.67 1.64
C ILE A 44 -1.77 11.35 0.36
N MET A 45 -2.45 12.49 0.47
CA MET A 45 -2.98 13.24 -0.68
C MET A 45 -1.88 13.74 -1.64
N SER A 46 -0.71 14.11 -1.10
CA SER A 46 0.44 14.53 -1.91
C SER A 46 1.19 13.33 -2.51
N GLU A 47 1.11 12.19 -1.84
CA GLU A 47 1.82 10.97 -2.22
C GLU A 47 1.02 10.12 -3.23
N LEU A 48 -0.33 10.13 -3.18
CA LEU A 48 -1.21 9.39 -4.09
C LEU A 48 -0.88 9.61 -5.58
N PRO A 49 -0.67 10.84 -6.10
CA PRO A 49 -0.38 11.08 -7.52
C PRO A 49 0.91 10.45 -8.00
N ASN A 50 1.84 10.20 -7.09
CA ASN A 50 3.11 9.58 -7.38
C ASN A 50 3.09 8.08 -7.08
N ALA A 51 2.03 7.55 -6.49
CA ALA A 51 1.85 6.14 -6.17
C ALA A 51 0.93 5.45 -7.18
N THR A 52 1.07 4.14 -7.28
CA THR A 52 0.22 3.29 -8.12
C THR A 52 -0.58 2.31 -7.28
N ILE A 53 -0.10 1.99 -6.07
CA ILE A 53 -0.81 1.15 -5.11
C ILE A 53 -0.83 1.84 -3.76
N TYR A 54 -1.99 1.85 -3.12
CA TYR A 54 -2.20 2.35 -1.77
C TYR A 54 -2.69 1.24 -0.84
N VAL A 55 -1.97 1.02 0.26
CA VAL A 55 -2.36 0.04 1.29
C VAL A 55 -2.75 0.78 2.56
N TYR A 56 -4.00 0.59 3.00
CA TYR A 56 -4.55 1.23 4.20
C TYR A 56 -4.69 0.23 5.35
N ILE A 57 -4.19 0.58 6.53
CA ILE A 57 -4.34 -0.27 7.73
C ILE A 57 -5.66 0.04 8.45
N ALA A 58 -5.96 1.33 8.58
CA ALA A 58 -7.23 1.84 9.07
C ALA A 58 -7.99 2.43 7.89
N LYS A 59 -9.32 2.30 7.89
CA LYS A 59 -10.16 2.82 6.83
C LYS A 59 -9.88 4.32 6.63
N PRO A 60 -9.40 4.74 5.44
CA PRO A 60 -9.16 6.15 5.15
C PRO A 60 -10.49 6.88 4.93
N ASP A 61 -10.44 8.21 4.94
CA ASP A 61 -11.56 9.07 4.61
C ASP A 61 -11.97 8.87 3.14
N SER A 62 -13.26 9.10 2.84
CA SER A 62 -13.80 8.94 1.50
C SER A 62 -13.05 9.77 0.45
N GLU A 63 -12.58 10.97 0.82
CA GLU A 63 -11.82 11.86 -0.08
C GLU A 63 -10.52 11.20 -0.58
N VAL A 64 -9.83 10.44 0.27
CA VAL A 64 -8.60 9.72 -0.09
C VAL A 64 -8.91 8.58 -1.05
N ILE A 65 -10.03 7.89 -0.85
CA ILE A 65 -10.46 6.79 -1.73
C ILE A 65 -10.87 7.35 -3.10
N GLU A 66 -11.66 8.41 -3.13
CA GLU A 66 -12.09 9.07 -4.37
C GLU A 66 -10.90 9.60 -5.16
N GLU A 67 -9.92 10.23 -4.50
CA GLU A 67 -8.72 10.73 -5.17
C GLU A 67 -7.83 9.58 -5.67
N ALA A 68 -7.70 8.50 -4.89
CA ALA A 68 -7.00 7.29 -5.34
C ALA A 68 -7.65 6.69 -6.59
N GLU A 69 -8.98 6.52 -6.60
CA GLU A 69 -9.72 6.03 -7.77
C GLU A 69 -9.57 6.96 -8.98
N ARG A 70 -9.66 8.28 -8.75
CA ARG A 70 -9.50 9.30 -9.80
C ARG A 70 -8.11 9.28 -10.43
N LEU A 71 -7.08 9.00 -9.64
CA LEU A 71 -5.69 8.87 -10.08
C LEU A 71 -5.39 7.47 -10.66
N GLY A 72 -6.30 6.51 -10.51
CA GLY A 72 -6.11 5.12 -10.93
C GLY A 72 -5.17 4.32 -10.01
N VAL A 73 -5.12 4.70 -8.73
CA VAL A 73 -4.34 4.02 -7.68
C VAL A 73 -5.16 2.87 -7.12
N ASP A 74 -4.61 1.65 -7.17
CA ASP A 74 -5.28 0.49 -6.59
C ASP A 74 -5.20 0.52 -5.06
N VAL A 75 -6.36 0.41 -4.39
CA VAL A 75 -6.47 0.51 -2.92
C VAL A 75 -6.69 -0.87 -2.30
N PHE A 76 -5.82 -1.26 -1.36
CA PHE A 76 -5.87 -2.57 -0.70
C PHE A 76 -5.86 -2.47 0.83
N PRO A 77 -6.51 -3.42 1.55
CA PRO A 77 -6.44 -3.47 2.99
C PRO A 77 -5.09 -4.02 3.47
N GLY A 78 -4.45 -3.32 4.40
CA GLY A 78 -3.22 -3.72 5.08
C GLY A 78 -3.44 -4.62 6.30
N VAL A 79 -4.67 -4.71 6.81
CA VAL A 79 -5.04 -5.52 7.98
C VAL A 79 -4.55 -6.99 7.89
N PRO A 80 -4.65 -7.69 6.74
CA PRO A 80 -4.14 -9.06 6.60
C PRO A 80 -2.63 -9.22 6.90
N PHE A 81 -1.82 -8.18 6.68
CA PHE A 81 -0.38 -8.17 6.99
C PHE A 81 -0.09 -8.10 8.50
N LEU A 82 -1.07 -7.64 9.29
CA LEU A 82 -1.00 -7.61 10.74
C LEU A 82 -1.57 -8.88 11.37
N THR A 83 -2.73 -9.34 10.89
CA THR A 83 -3.44 -10.49 11.49
C THR A 83 -2.92 -11.83 10.98
N GLY A 84 -2.27 -11.85 9.80
CA GLY A 84 -1.81 -13.08 9.14
C GLY A 84 -2.93 -13.90 8.48
N GLN A 85 -4.20 -13.50 8.63
CA GLN A 85 -5.33 -14.19 8.03
C GLN A 85 -5.62 -13.59 6.64
N GLY A 86 -5.61 -14.42 5.60
CA GLY A 86 -5.82 -13.97 4.21
C GLY A 86 -4.64 -13.15 3.65
N LEU A 87 -3.46 -13.26 4.25
CA LEU A 87 -2.26 -12.55 3.84
C LEU A 87 -1.89 -12.86 2.38
N ASP A 88 -1.85 -14.15 2.04
CA ASP A 88 -1.36 -14.59 0.73
C ASP A 88 -2.30 -14.16 -0.39
N GLU A 89 -3.62 -14.33 -0.22
CA GLU A 89 -4.62 -13.88 -1.19
C GLU A 89 -4.56 -12.36 -1.43
N ASN A 90 -4.36 -11.58 -0.37
CA ASN A 90 -4.26 -10.12 -0.49
C ASN A 90 -2.93 -9.69 -1.11
N TYR A 91 -1.85 -10.38 -0.76
CA TYR A 91 -0.53 -10.15 -1.34
C TYR A 91 -0.50 -10.48 -2.84
N GLU A 92 -1.11 -11.60 -3.26
CA GLU A 92 -1.22 -11.95 -4.69
C GLU A 92 -1.97 -10.88 -5.49
N LYS A 93 -3.05 -10.30 -4.93
CA LYS A 93 -3.77 -9.18 -5.58
C LYS A 93 -2.90 -7.94 -5.73
N ILE A 94 -2.11 -7.62 -4.71
CA ILE A 94 -1.15 -6.51 -4.74
C ILE A 94 -0.09 -6.78 -5.82
N VAL A 95 0.47 -8.00 -5.86
CA VAL A 95 1.45 -8.40 -6.88
C VAL A 95 0.85 -8.31 -8.29
N ASP A 96 -0.39 -8.75 -8.49
CA ASP A 96 -1.07 -8.63 -9.79
C ASP A 96 -1.23 -7.16 -10.21
N ALA A 97 -1.59 -6.28 -9.26
CA ALA A 97 -1.65 -4.84 -9.49
C ALA A 97 -0.28 -4.23 -9.84
N THR A 98 0.83 -4.75 -9.28
CA THR A 98 2.18 -4.27 -9.67
C THR A 98 2.56 -4.62 -11.12
N LYS A 99 2.01 -5.72 -11.64
CA LYS A 99 2.30 -6.27 -12.98
C LYS A 99 1.50 -5.61 -14.10
N LYS A 100 0.37 -4.97 -13.78
CA LYS A 100 -0.37 -4.10 -14.73
C LYS A 100 0.48 -2.92 -15.20
#